data_AF-A0A814N7N4-F1
#
_entry.id   AF-A0A814N7N4-F1
#
_cell.length_a   1.000
_cell.length_b   1.000
_cell.length_c   1.000
_cell.angle_alpha   90.00
_cell.angle_beta   90.00
_cell.angle_gamma   90.00
#
_symmetry.space_group_name_H-M   'P 1'
#
loop_
_entity.id
_entity.type
_entity.pdbx_description
1 polymer ?
#
loop_
_entity_poly.entity_id
_entity_poly.type
_entity_poly.pdbx_seq_one_letter_code
_entity_poly.pdbx_strand_id
1 'polypeptide(L)'
;MKNENLERKLNELDIEKSQCSTFIPSKVSNKCECGLDQINHDRYALEKQNKPSKWDRETCTKPGGITDAYGNIFFKDKNEEISKYIRVYYKTPMNKMIKLLFDDNYWQLKYPRLLISVTGGANLSISRLLMDILCKGLVKAASTT
;
A
#
# COMPACT_ATOMS: atom_id res chain seq x y z
N MET A 1 16.72 14.82 5.57
CA MET A 1 16.71 14.46 7.00
C MET A 1 15.56 13.50 7.24
N LYS A 2 15.82 12.24 7.57
CA LYS A 2 14.76 11.34 8.05
C LYS A 2 14.22 11.92 9.36
N ASN A 3 12.91 12.04 9.49
CA ASN A 3 12.29 12.52 10.72
C ASN A 3 12.36 11.37 11.75
N GLU A 4 13.46 11.27 12.50
CA GLU A 4 13.75 10.19 13.47
C GLU A 4 12.59 9.93 14.46
N ASN A 5 11.77 10.96 14.72
CA ASN A 5 10.59 10.87 15.57
C ASN A 5 9.48 10.00 14.93
N LEU A 6 9.26 10.13 13.62
CA LEU A 6 8.25 9.37 12.90
C LEU A 6 8.64 7.89 12.75
N GLU A 7 9.91 7.60 12.50
CA GLU A 7 10.44 6.22 12.44
C GLU A 7 10.21 5.48 13.76
N ARG A 8 10.59 6.10 14.88
CA ARG A 8 10.37 5.54 16.21
C ARG A 8 8.88 5.27 16.48
N LYS A 9 8.02 6.24 16.18
CA LYS A 9 6.57 6.11 16.38
C LYS A 9 5.95 5.02 15.49
N LEU A 10 6.37 4.92 14.23
CA LEU A 10 5.88 3.89 13.32
C LEU A 10 6.35 2.49 13.75
N ASN A 11 7.55 2.37 14.30
CA ASN A 11 8.04 1.13 14.89
C ASN A 11 7.18 0.71 16.11
N GLU A 12 6.72 1.66 16.93
CA GLU A 12 5.79 1.38 18.04
C GLU A 12 4.43 0.88 17.56
N LEU A 13 3.97 1.30 16.37
CA LEU A 13 2.73 0.80 15.77
C LEU A 13 2.88 -0.60 15.18
N ASP A 14 4.13 -1.07 15.01
CA ASP A 14 4.47 -2.39 14.51
C ASP A 14 3.81 -2.67 13.14
N ILE A 15 3.99 -1.73 12.22
CA ILE A 15 3.51 -1.87 10.84
C ILE A 15 4.52 -2.71 10.05
N GLU A 16 4.11 -3.91 9.71
CA GLU A 16 4.95 -4.85 8.97
C GLU A 16 4.83 -4.67 7.46
N LYS A 17 5.87 -5.07 6.73
CA LYS A 17 5.83 -5.20 5.26
C LYS A 17 5.50 -6.64 4.84
N SER A 18 5.04 -6.81 3.60
CA SER A 18 4.89 -8.14 3.00
C SER A 18 6.23 -8.66 2.50
N GLN A 19 6.55 -9.92 2.78
CA GLN A 19 7.70 -10.63 2.21
C GLN A 19 7.23 -11.90 1.49
N CYS A 20 7.83 -12.18 0.33
CA CYS A 20 7.59 -13.41 -0.39
C CYS A 20 8.12 -14.61 0.43
N SER A 21 7.26 -15.57 0.73
CA SER A 21 7.60 -16.76 1.52
C SER A 21 7.97 -17.96 0.65
N THR A 22 7.71 -17.91 -0.66
CA THR A 22 7.94 -19.01 -1.60
C THR A 22 8.27 -18.47 -2.97
N PHE A 23 9.43 -18.84 -3.53
CA PHE A 23 9.80 -18.48 -4.90
C PHE A 23 8.99 -19.32 -5.89
N ILE A 24 8.14 -18.65 -6.67
CA ILE A 24 7.34 -19.23 -7.76
C ILE A 24 7.88 -18.66 -9.08
N PRO A 25 8.53 -19.45 -9.95
CA PRO A 25 9.10 -18.95 -11.18
C PRO A 25 8.01 -18.42 -12.12
N SER A 26 8.21 -17.21 -12.65
CA SER A 26 7.36 -16.63 -13.67
C SER A 26 7.53 -17.37 -15.00
N LYS A 27 6.44 -17.46 -15.77
CA LYS A 27 6.45 -18.04 -17.13
C LYS A 27 7.06 -17.12 -18.19
N VAL A 28 7.16 -15.83 -17.89
CA VAL A 28 7.48 -14.77 -18.89
C VAL A 28 8.81 -14.07 -18.56
N SER A 29 9.36 -14.30 -17.38
CA SER A 29 10.57 -13.63 -16.92
C SER A 29 11.38 -14.54 -16.01
N ASN A 30 12.67 -14.24 -15.85
CA ASN A 30 13.56 -14.94 -14.90
C ASN A 30 13.33 -14.52 -13.43
N LYS A 31 12.13 -14.03 -13.11
CA LYS A 31 11.75 -13.51 -11.78
C LYS A 31 10.74 -14.42 -11.12
N CYS A 32 10.55 -14.23 -9.83
CA CYS A 32 9.40 -14.79 -9.12
C CYS A 32 8.11 -14.11 -9.60
N GLU A 33 6.97 -14.80 -9.51
CA GLU A 33 5.63 -14.20 -9.74
C GLU A 33 5.31 -13.06 -8.76
N CYS A 34 6.04 -12.95 -7.63
CA CYS A 34 5.97 -11.76 -6.76
C CYS A 34 6.67 -10.51 -7.34
N GLY A 35 7.39 -10.66 -8.47
CA GLY A 35 8.13 -9.61 -9.17
C GLY A 35 9.59 -9.44 -8.75
N LEU A 36 10.03 -10.12 -7.69
CA LEU A 36 11.42 -10.07 -7.21
C LEU A 36 12.31 -11.12 -7.88
N ASP A 37 13.58 -10.76 -8.07
CA ASP A 37 14.63 -11.68 -8.53
C ASP A 37 14.96 -12.74 -7.46
N GLN A 38 15.55 -13.85 -7.89
CA GLN A 38 15.89 -14.98 -7.00
C GLN A 38 16.82 -14.56 -5.86
N ILE A 39 17.78 -13.67 -6.14
CA ILE A 39 18.73 -13.13 -5.14
C ILE A 39 18.05 -12.33 -4.02
N ASN A 40 16.84 -11.80 -4.28
CA ASN A 40 16.08 -11.00 -3.32
C ASN A 40 15.10 -11.84 -2.49
N HIS A 41 15.20 -13.17 -2.57
CA HIS A 41 14.46 -14.09 -1.71
C HIS A 41 15.37 -14.63 -0.60
N ASP A 42 14.78 -14.89 0.56
CA ASP A 42 15.48 -15.63 1.59
C ASP A 42 15.67 -17.10 1.18
N ARG A 43 16.68 -17.75 1.78
CA ARG A 43 17.00 -19.15 1.48
C ARG A 43 15.80 -20.08 1.68
N TYR A 44 14.99 -19.82 2.70
CA TYR A 44 13.79 -20.59 3.00
C TYR A 44 12.76 -20.54 1.86
N ALA A 45 12.51 -19.38 1.28
CA ALA A 45 11.58 -19.21 0.16
C ALA A 45 12.07 -19.92 -1.11
N LEU A 46 13.40 -20.01 -1.31
CA LEU A 46 14.00 -20.72 -2.43
C LEU A 46 13.91 -22.24 -2.29
N GLU A 47 14.15 -22.76 -1.08
CA GLU A 47 14.30 -24.20 -0.80
C GLU A 47 13.01 -24.90 -0.33
N LYS A 48 11.90 -24.17 -0.18
CA LYS A 48 10.62 -24.75 0.27
C LYS A 48 10.19 -25.93 -0.62
N GLN A 49 9.96 -27.10 -0.02
CA GLN A 49 9.66 -28.34 -0.76
C GLN A 49 8.23 -28.37 -1.33
N ASN A 50 7.24 -28.00 -0.51
CA ASN A 50 5.82 -27.98 -0.91
C ASN A 50 5.44 -26.60 -1.47
N LYS A 51 5.92 -26.30 -2.68
CA LYS A 51 5.58 -25.05 -3.37
C LYS A 51 4.19 -25.16 -4.02
N PRO A 52 3.32 -24.14 -3.91
CA PRO A 52 2.09 -24.10 -4.67
C PRO A 52 2.38 -23.98 -6.17
N SER A 53 1.44 -24.43 -7.01
CA SER A 53 1.58 -24.40 -8.48
C SER A 53 1.44 -23.00 -9.08
N LYS A 54 0.80 -22.08 -8.36
CA LYS A 54 0.60 -20.68 -8.74
C LYS A 54 0.87 -19.80 -7.54
N TRP A 55 1.39 -18.60 -7.78
CA TRP A 55 1.53 -17.62 -6.71
C TRP A 55 0.16 -17.15 -6.23
N ASP A 56 -0.04 -17.25 -4.92
CA ASP A 56 -1.20 -16.71 -4.24
C ASP A 56 -0.76 -15.88 -3.05
N ARG A 57 -1.46 -14.77 -2.81
CA ARG A 57 -1.13 -13.83 -1.74
C ARG A 57 -1.16 -14.53 -0.37
N GLU A 58 -2.11 -15.41 -0.13
CA GLU A 58 -2.30 -16.05 1.18
C GLU A 58 -1.22 -17.07 1.48
N THR A 59 -0.81 -17.85 0.48
CA THR A 59 0.15 -18.95 0.66
C THR A 59 1.60 -18.55 0.42
N CYS A 60 1.84 -17.54 -0.43
CA CYS A 60 3.18 -17.14 -0.87
C CYS A 60 3.69 -15.86 -0.23
N THR A 61 2.98 -15.29 0.75
CA THR A 61 3.46 -14.12 1.51
C THR A 61 3.46 -14.37 3.02
N LYS A 62 4.37 -13.70 3.72
CA LYS A 62 4.49 -13.66 5.18
C LYS A 62 4.83 -12.23 5.63
N PRO A 63 4.67 -11.89 6.92
CA PRO A 63 5.23 -10.65 7.45
C PRO A 63 6.75 -10.64 7.29
N GLY A 64 7.28 -9.50 6.83
CA GLY A 64 8.68 -9.30 6.48
C GLY A 64 9.45 -8.43 7.48
N GLY A 65 8.96 -8.33 8.71
CA GLY A 65 9.42 -7.37 9.71
C GLY A 65 8.86 -5.96 9.48
N ILE A 66 9.36 -5.01 10.27
CA ILE A 66 8.90 -3.62 10.23
C ILE A 66 9.11 -3.00 8.84
N THR A 67 8.13 -2.20 8.41
CA THR A 67 8.16 -1.53 7.12
C THR A 67 9.24 -0.46 7.08
N ASP A 68 10.03 -0.49 6.02
CA ASP A 68 11.09 0.47 5.69
C ASP A 68 10.67 1.44 4.57
N ALA A 69 9.45 1.26 4.03
CA ALA A 69 8.93 2.00 2.90
C ALA A 69 7.80 2.93 3.33
N TYR A 70 8.16 4.10 3.83
CA TYR A 70 7.25 5.17 4.25
C TYR A 70 7.88 6.55 4.04
N GLY A 71 7.06 7.60 4.08
CA GLY A 71 7.50 8.99 4.00
C GLY A 71 6.55 9.85 3.19
N ASN A 72 7.11 10.85 2.52
CA ASN A 72 6.36 11.79 1.68
C ASN A 72 6.78 11.62 0.21
N ILE A 73 5.82 11.73 -0.69
CA ILE A 73 6.05 11.67 -2.15
C ILE A 73 6.06 13.08 -2.71
N PHE A 74 7.10 13.39 -3.49
CA PHE A 74 7.24 14.61 -4.25
C PHE A 74 7.21 14.27 -5.74
N PHE A 75 6.28 14.89 -6.47
CA PHE A 75 6.23 14.76 -7.92
C PHE A 75 7.13 15.82 -8.54
N LYS A 76 7.98 15.43 -9.49
CA LYS A 76 8.96 16.35 -10.11
C LYS A 76 8.33 17.60 -10.71
N ASP A 77 7.09 17.49 -11.17
CA ASP A 77 6.38 18.57 -11.87
C ASP A 77 5.52 19.42 -10.94
N LYS A 78 5.50 19.13 -9.63
CA LYS A 78 4.72 19.86 -8.63
C LYS A 78 5.60 20.14 -7.42
N ASN A 79 5.90 21.42 -7.19
CA ASN A 79 6.72 21.90 -6.06
C ASN A 79 6.00 21.82 -4.69
N GLU A 80 5.00 20.95 -4.55
CA GLU A 80 4.22 20.78 -3.33
C GLU A 80 4.40 19.36 -2.79
N GLU A 81 4.40 19.23 -1.46
CA GLU A 81 4.34 17.94 -0.78
C GLU A 81 2.90 17.41 -0.90
N ILE A 82 2.65 16.46 -1.79
CA ILE A 82 1.26 16.11 -2.13
C ILE A 82 0.73 14.97 -1.26
N SER A 83 1.56 14.02 -0.79
CA SER A 83 1.03 12.84 -0.11
C SER A 83 2.03 12.13 0.81
N LYS A 84 1.57 11.79 2.01
CA LYS A 84 2.19 10.81 2.92
C LYS A 84 1.92 9.41 2.40
N TYR A 85 2.89 8.49 2.50
CA TYR A 85 2.74 7.09 2.11
C TYR A 85 3.39 6.15 3.13
N ILE A 86 2.88 4.93 3.19
CA ILE A 86 3.45 3.80 3.93
C ILE A 86 3.02 2.49 3.26
N ARG A 87 3.93 1.52 3.15
CA ARG A 87 3.61 0.17 2.70
C ARG A 87 3.27 -0.71 3.90
N VAL A 88 2.19 -1.46 3.79
CA VAL A 88 1.65 -2.29 4.88
C VAL A 88 1.47 -3.74 4.43
N TYR A 89 1.59 -4.67 5.37
CA TYR A 89 1.24 -6.07 5.18
C TYR A 89 -0.28 -6.21 4.96
N TYR A 90 -0.70 -7.07 4.04
CA TYR A 90 -2.11 -7.12 3.64
C TYR A 90 -3.08 -7.61 4.74
N LYS A 91 -2.58 -8.35 5.76
CA LYS A 91 -3.37 -8.75 6.94
C LYS A 91 -3.13 -7.85 8.14
N THR A 92 -2.57 -6.64 7.95
CA THR A 92 -2.39 -5.71 9.05
C THR A 92 -3.75 -5.43 9.72
N PRO A 93 -3.87 -5.60 11.05
CA PRO A 93 -5.11 -5.35 11.76
C PRO A 93 -5.65 -3.92 11.56
N MET A 94 -6.96 -3.79 11.36
CA MET A 94 -7.61 -2.49 11.09
C MET A 94 -7.42 -1.46 12.21
N ASN A 95 -7.33 -1.89 13.47
CA ASN A 95 -7.07 -0.99 14.59
C ASN A 95 -5.71 -0.27 14.46
N LYS A 96 -4.68 -0.94 13.91
CA LYS A 96 -3.39 -0.30 13.61
C LYS A 96 -3.56 0.75 12.50
N MET A 97 -4.36 0.46 11.47
CA MET A 97 -4.65 1.43 10.39
C MET A 97 -5.45 2.64 10.89
N ILE A 98 -6.45 2.44 11.73
CA ILE A 98 -7.23 3.54 12.33
C ILE A 98 -6.32 4.43 13.17
N LYS A 99 -5.46 3.86 14.02
CA LYS A 99 -4.45 4.62 14.78
C LYS A 99 -3.52 5.42 13.87
N LEU A 100 -2.96 4.77 12.84
CA LEU A 100 -2.09 5.44 11.86
C LEU A 100 -2.74 6.69 11.24
N LEU A 101 -4.03 6.58 10.87
CA LEU A 101 -4.74 7.65 10.17
C LEU A 101 -5.10 8.81 11.11
N PHE A 102 -5.59 8.51 12.32
CA PHE A 102 -6.31 9.51 13.14
C PHE A 102 -5.63 9.88 14.46
N ASP A 103 -4.68 9.10 14.96
CA ASP A 103 -3.98 9.40 16.22
C ASP A 103 -2.96 10.53 16.01
N ASP A 104 -2.84 11.41 17.00
CA ASP A 104 -1.98 12.61 16.97
C ASP A 104 -0.48 12.27 16.88
N ASN A 105 -0.10 11.03 17.17
CA ASN A 105 1.27 10.59 16.99
C ASN A 105 1.67 10.44 15.51
N TYR A 106 0.70 10.24 14.60
CA TYR A 106 0.97 9.85 13.20
C TYR A 106 0.49 10.88 12.17
N TRP A 107 -0.53 10.56 11.36
CA TRP A 107 -0.97 11.42 10.27
C TRP A 107 -1.95 12.51 10.70
N GLN A 108 -2.62 12.32 11.83
CA GLN A 108 -3.53 13.30 12.43
C GLN A 108 -4.61 13.78 11.43
N LEU A 109 -5.22 12.85 10.71
CA LEU A 109 -6.35 13.18 9.86
C LEU A 109 -7.57 13.50 10.72
N LYS A 110 -8.43 14.39 10.22
CA LYS A 110 -9.74 14.61 10.84
C LYS A 110 -10.62 13.39 10.59
N TYR A 111 -11.39 13.00 11.60
CA TYR A 111 -12.40 11.96 11.44
C TYR A 111 -13.44 12.39 10.39
N PRO A 112 -13.65 11.61 9.32
CA PRO A 112 -14.63 11.96 8.30
C PRO A 112 -16.05 11.74 8.82
N ARG A 113 -16.98 12.61 8.40
CA ARG A 113 -18.42 12.45 8.67
C ARG A 113 -19.13 11.59 7.63
N LEU A 114 -18.49 11.41 6.48
CA LEU A 114 -18.96 10.64 5.34
C LEU A 114 -17.80 9.88 4.73
N LEU A 115 -17.99 8.58 4.50
CA LEU A 115 -17.05 7.73 3.78
C LEU A 115 -17.62 7.45 2.40
N ILE A 116 -16.93 7.93 1.36
CA ILE A 116 -17.28 7.66 -0.04
C ILE A 116 -16.29 6.62 -0.58
N SER A 117 -16.80 5.47 -1.04
CA SER A 117 -16.00 4.48 -1.76
C SER A 117 -16.33 4.53 -3.25
N VAL A 118 -15.33 4.80 -4.08
CA VAL A 118 -15.46 4.80 -5.55
C VAL A 118 -14.63 3.63 -6.08
N THR A 119 -15.27 2.69 -6.76
CA THR A 119 -14.63 1.49 -7.32
C THR A 119 -14.82 1.45 -8.84
N GLY A 120 -13.83 0.91 -9.56
CA GLY A 120 -13.88 0.79 -11.02
C GLY A 120 -12.72 -0.02 -11.59
N GLY A 121 -12.63 -0.09 -12.92
CA GLY A 121 -11.53 -0.72 -13.65
C GLY A 121 -10.53 0.29 -14.23
N ALA A 122 -9.39 -0.19 -14.73
CA ALA A 122 -8.45 0.64 -15.50
C ALA A 122 -8.97 0.86 -16.94
N ASN A 123 -8.62 2.02 -17.52
CA ASN A 123 -8.88 2.36 -18.94
C ASN A 123 -10.36 2.35 -19.37
N LEU A 124 -11.24 2.99 -18.59
CA LEU A 124 -12.65 3.18 -18.96
C LEU A 124 -12.80 4.38 -19.90
N SER A 125 -13.52 4.21 -21.00
CA SER A 125 -13.93 5.30 -21.90
C SER A 125 -15.30 5.84 -21.49
N ILE A 126 -15.33 7.06 -20.97
CA ILE A 126 -16.55 7.75 -20.54
C ILE A 126 -16.67 9.04 -21.37
N SER A 127 -17.90 9.43 -21.72
CA SER A 127 -18.12 10.69 -22.42
C SER A 127 -17.68 11.89 -21.56
N ARG A 128 -17.15 12.93 -22.20
CA ARG A 128 -16.65 14.11 -21.49
C ARG A 128 -17.71 14.76 -20.61
N LEU A 129 -18.96 14.85 -21.10
CA LEU A 129 -20.07 15.43 -20.36
C LEU A 129 -20.37 14.66 -19.06
N LEU A 130 -20.40 13.32 -19.14
CA LEU A 130 -20.68 12.50 -17.97
C LEU A 130 -19.54 12.59 -16.94
N MET A 131 -18.29 12.61 -17.41
CA MET A 131 -17.12 12.83 -16.55
C MET A 131 -17.20 14.17 -15.82
N ASP A 132 -17.55 15.25 -16.53
CA ASP A 132 -17.63 16.59 -15.94
C ASP A 132 -18.72 16.66 -14.86
N ILE A 133 -19.89 16.07 -15.10
CA ILE A 133 -20.99 16.03 -14.13
C ILE A 133 -20.59 15.21 -12.90
N LEU A 134 -20.00 14.03 -13.10
CA LEU A 134 -19.56 13.15 -12.03
C LEU A 134 -18.51 13.83 -11.15
N CYS A 135 -17.46 14.40 -11.75
CA CYS A 135 -16.40 15.10 -11.05
C CYS A 135 -16.95 16.27 -10.22
N LYS A 136 -17.82 17.10 -10.81
CA LYS A 136 -18.46 18.21 -10.09
C LYS A 136 -19.29 17.72 -8.90
N GLY A 137 -20.09 16.67 -9.09
CA GLY A 137 -20.89 16.06 -8.03
C GLY A 137 -20.04 15.53 -6.88
N LEU A 138 -18.96 14.81 -7.18
CA LEU A 138 -18.04 14.24 -6.18
C LEU A 138 -17.30 15.33 -5.41
N VAL A 139 -16.74 16.33 -6.09
CA VAL A 139 -16.08 17.47 -5.44
C VAL A 139 -17.07 18.22 -4.55
N LYS A 140 -18.30 18.44 -5.03
CA LYS A 140 -19.32 19.13 -4.23
C LYS A 140 -19.64 18.33 -2.95
N ALA A 141 -19.91 17.04 -3.06
CA ALA A 141 -20.21 16.18 -1.91
C ALA A 141 -19.07 16.13 -0.89
N ALA A 142 -17.82 16.02 -1.35
CA ALA A 142 -16.65 16.00 -0.48
C ALA A 142 -16.39 17.34 0.23
N SER A 143 -16.64 18.46 -0.45
CA SER A 143 -16.39 19.80 0.11
C SER A 143 -17.49 20.33 1.05
N THR A 144 -18.69 19.76 1.01
CA THR A 144 -19.83 20.23 1.84
C THR A 144 -20.09 19.40 3.08
N THR A 145 -19.38 18.29 3.27
CA THR A 145 -19.62 17.34 4.37
C THR A 145 -18.51 17.43 5.41
#